data_AF-A0A392VDX7-F1
#
_entry.id   AF-A0A392VDX7-F1
#
_cell.length_a   1.000
_cell.length_b   1.000
_cell.length_c   1.000
_cell.angle_alpha   90.00
_cell.angle_beta   90.00
_cell.angle_gamma   90.00
#
_symmetry.space_group_name_H-M   'P 1'
#
loop_
_entity.id
_entity.type
_entity.pdbx_description
1 polymer ?
#
loop_
_entity_poly.entity_id
_entity_poly.type
_entity_poly.pdbx_seq_one_letter_code
_entity_poly.pdbx_strand_id
1 'polypeptide(L)' 'MSEEDLIGFERLKAYVHSFKPARYVTKAEGPAFDSKGCPRVEQ' A
#
# COMPACT_ATOMS: atom_id res chain seq x y z
N MET A 1 -1.04 -8.49 27.82
CA MET A 1 -1.09 -7.29 26.98
C MET A 1 -2.02 -6.31 27.66
N SER A 2 -1.59 -5.06 27.80
CA SER A 2 -2.44 -4.02 28.37
C SER A 2 -3.54 -3.62 27.37
N GLU A 3 -4.52 -2.83 27.83
CA GLU A 3 -5.56 -2.30 26.97
C GLU A 3 -4.98 -1.37 25.89
N GLU A 4 -3.94 -0.60 26.25
CA GLU A 4 -3.21 0.27 25.34
C GLU A 4 -2.49 -0.52 24.24
N ASP A 5 -1.92 -1.68 24.57
CA ASP A 5 -1.29 -2.57 23.57
C ASP A 5 -2.31 -3.05 22.53
N LEU A 6 -3.51 -3.43 22.98
CA LEU A 6 -4.59 -3.91 22.10
C LEU A 6 -5.09 -2.79 21.18
N ILE A 7 -5.29 -1.59 21.72
CA ILE A 7 -5.69 -0.41 20.94
C ILE A 7 -4.62 -0.04 19.90
N GLY A 8 -3.35 -0.08 20.30
CA GLY A 8 -2.21 0.15 19.41
C GLY A 8 -2.18 -0.86 18.27
N PHE A 9 -2.42 -2.13 18.59
CA PHE A 9 -2.42 -3.22 17.60
C PHE A 9 -3.57 -3.10 16.59
N GLU A 10 -4.78 -2.78 17.04
CA GLU A 10 -5.91 -2.58 16.13
C GLU A 10 -5.71 -1.37 15.20
N ARG A 11 -5.08 -0.30 15.69
CA ARG A 11 -4.69 0.84 14.84
C ARG A 11 -3.64 0.45 13.80
N LEU A 12 -2.64 -0.34 14.18
CA LEU A 12 -1.63 -0.82 13.25
C LEU A 12 -2.23 -1.74 12.18
N LYS A 13 -3.11 -2.66 12.58
CA LYS A 13 -3.87 -3.48 11.62
C LYS A 13 -4.65 -2.62 10.64
N ALA A 14 -5.40 -1.63 11.13
CA ALA A 14 -6.18 -0.74 10.28
C ALA A 14 -5.28 0.02 9.29
N TYR A 15 -4.13 0.52 9.75
CA TYR A 15 -3.14 1.17 8.89
C TYR A 15 -2.67 0.23 7.77
N VAL A 16 -2.20 -0.97 8.12
CA VAL A 16 -1.71 -1.98 7.16
C VAL A 16 -2.82 -2.38 6.17
N HIS A 17 -4.05 -2.59 6.64
CA HIS A 17 -5.18 -2.92 5.77
C HIS A 17 -5.56 -1.77 4.82
N SER A 18 -5.35 -0.52 5.22
CA SER A 18 -5.64 0.66 4.40
C SER A 18 -4.50 1.03 3.45
N PHE A 19 -3.33 0.41 3.61
CA PHE A 19 -2.14 0.75 2.86
C PHE A 19 -2.35 0.49 1.36
N LYS A 20 -2.12 1.51 0.55
CA LYS A 20 -2.15 1.41 -0.91
C LYS A 20 -0.70 1.52 -1.39
N PRO A 21 -0.15 0.46 -2.01
CA PRO A 21 1.20 0.51 -2.59
C PRO A 21 1.35 1.70 -3.53
N ALA A 22 2.54 2.30 -3.52
CA ALA A 22 2.86 3.34 -4.48
C ALA A 22 2.76 2.77 -5.90
N ARG A 23 2.08 3.51 -6.78
CA ARG A 23 1.96 3.16 -8.20
C ARG A 23 3.06 3.85 -8.95
N TYR A 24 3.78 3.11 -9.77
CA TYR A 24 4.74 3.72 -10.68
C TYR A 24 3.97 4.49 -11.76
N VAL A 25 4.37 5.74 -11.99
CA VAL A 25 3.84 6.58 -13.05
C VAL A 25 4.91 6.80 -14.13
N THR A 26 4.47 6.93 -15.37
CA THR A 26 5.31 7.29 -16.50
C THR A 26 5.66 8.77 -16.46
N LYS A 27 6.58 9.20 -17.32
CA LYS A 27 6.92 10.64 -17.48
C LYS A 27 5.74 11.49 -17.97
N ALA A 28 4.71 10.87 -18.54
CA ALA A 28 3.46 11.51 -18.95
C ALA A 28 2.37 11.38 -17.87
N GLU A 29 2.74 11.08 -16.62
CA GLU A 29 1.85 10.93 -15.45
C GLU A 29 0.80 9.81 -15.55
N GLY A 30 0.80 9.02 -16.64
CA GLY A 30 -0.03 7.83 -16.78
C GLY A 30 0.51 6.61 -16.00
N PRO A 31 -0.31 5.58 -15.73
CA PRO A 31 0.14 4.37 -15.07
C PRO A 31 1.27 3.68 -15.83
N ALA A 32 2.34 3.28 -15.12
CA ALA A 32 3.38 2.45 -15.71
C ALA A 32 2.93 0.98 -15.70
N PHE A 33 3.08 0.28 -16.82
CA PHE A 33 2.71 -1.13 -16.96
C PHE A 33 3.97 -2.01 -17.10
N ASP A 34 3.88 -3.26 -16.65
CA ASP A 34 4.93 -4.26 -16.86
C ASP A 34 4.83 -4.91 -18.25
N SER A 35 5.73 -5.85 -18.54
CA SER A 35 5.75 -6.59 -19.82
C SER A 35 4.50 -7.44 -20.07
N LYS A 36 3.67 -7.67 -19.05
CA LYS A 36 2.41 -8.43 -19.13
C LYS A 36 1.19 -7.49 -19.22
N GLY A 37 1.40 -6.18 -19.25
CA GLY A 37 0.32 -5.18 -19.28
C GLY A 37 -0.36 -4.96 -17.93
N CYS A 38 0.25 -5.40 -16.82
CA CYS A 38 -0.26 -5.16 -15.48
C CYS A 38 0.33 -3.84 -14.92
N PRO A 39 -0.44 -3.04 -14.15
CA PRO A 39 0.09 -1.84 -13.51
C PRO A 39 1.26 -2.20 -12.59
N ARG A 40 2.38 -1.51 -12.75
CA ARG A 40 3.52 -1.64 -11.85
C ARG A 40 3.17 -0.99 -10.52
N VAL A 41 3.27 -1.78 -9.47
CA VAL A 41 3.16 -1.36 -8.07
C VAL A 41 4.48 -1.66 -7.38
N GLU A 42 4.87 -0.82 -6.43
CA GLU A 42 6.01 -1.10 -5.56
C GLU A 42 5.69 -2.38 -4.75
N GLN A 43 6.58 -3.37 -4.81
CA GLN A 43 6.46 -4.64 -4.10
C GLN A 43 7.22 -4.61 -2.79
#